data_AF-A0A062IJ28-F1
#
_entry.id   AF-A0A062IJ28-F1
#
_cell.length_a   1.000
_cell.length_b   1.000
_cell.length_c   1.000
_cell.angle_alpha   90.00
_cell.angle_beta   90.00
_cell.angle_gamma   90.00
#
_symmetry.space_group_name_H-M   'P 1'
#
loop_
_entity.id
_entity.type
_entity.pdbx_description
1 polymer ?
#
loop_
_entity_poly.entity_id
_entity_poly.type
_entity_poly.pdbx_seq_one_letter_code
_entity_poly.pdbx_strand_id
1 'polypeptide(L)'
;MMRGGHLDIAVLGAFQVAANGDLANWHTGAPDAIPAVGGAMDLAVGAKKVFITTDHVTKQGEPKIVAELTYPVTGKHCVDRIYTDLCVIDVTRDGLKVIEKVEGLSFDELQALTGATLIDATQG
;
A
#
# COMPACT_ATOMS: atom_id res chain seq x y z
N MET A 1 20.54 2.74 -12.65
CA MET A 1 19.19 2.50 -13.19
C MET A 1 18.13 2.72 -12.12
N MET A 2 18.08 1.93 -11.03
CA MET A 2 17.04 2.02 -9.98
C MET A 2 17.05 3.36 -9.21
N ARG A 3 18.11 3.70 -8.46
CA ARG A 3 18.19 4.97 -7.69
C ARG A 3 18.28 6.24 -8.53
N GLY A 4 18.48 6.12 -9.84
CA GLY A 4 18.71 7.28 -10.72
C GLY A 4 17.44 7.98 -11.21
N GLY A 5 16.25 7.57 -10.76
CA GLY A 5 15.00 8.15 -11.28
C GLY A 5 14.69 7.76 -12.72
N HIS A 6 15.36 6.74 -13.26
CA HIS A 6 15.18 6.31 -14.66
C HIS A 6 14.04 5.30 -14.82
N LEU A 7 13.50 4.77 -13.73
CA LEU A 7 12.34 3.90 -13.74
C LEU A 7 11.08 4.76 -13.61
N ASP A 8 10.19 4.67 -14.58
CA ASP A 8 8.92 5.39 -14.53
C ASP A 8 8.01 4.81 -13.45
N ILE A 9 7.91 3.49 -13.36
CA ILE A 9 7.03 2.78 -12.42
C ILE A 9 7.76 1.59 -11.81
N ALA A 10 7.63 1.41 -10.50
CA ALA A 10 7.92 0.17 -9.79
C ALA A 10 6.64 -0.42 -9.20
N VAL A 11 6.40 -1.71 -9.42
CA VAL A 11 5.26 -2.44 -8.84
C VAL A 11 5.79 -3.40 -7.78
N LEU A 12 5.29 -3.28 -6.54
CA LEU A 12 5.78 -4.02 -5.39
C LEU A 12 4.61 -4.68 -4.62
N GLY A 13 4.89 -5.78 -3.92
CA GLY A 13 3.99 -6.29 -2.89
C GLY A 13 4.11 -5.50 -1.59
N ALA A 14 3.13 -5.67 -0.69
CA ALA A 14 3.15 -5.07 0.65
C ALA A 14 2.67 -6.05 1.72
N PHE A 15 3.22 -5.91 2.94
CA PHE A 15 2.60 -6.42 4.16
C PHE A 15 1.67 -5.39 4.75
N GLN A 16 2.10 -4.13 4.79
CA GLN A 16 1.28 -2.98 5.16
C GLN A 16 1.58 -1.77 4.28
N VAL A 17 0.57 -0.94 4.06
CA VAL A 17 0.70 0.42 3.53
C VAL A 17 -0.01 1.38 4.47
N ALA A 18 0.69 2.40 4.94
CA ALA A 18 0.11 3.40 5.82
C ALA A 18 -0.63 4.49 5.04
N ALA A 19 -1.56 5.19 5.71
CA ALA A 19 -2.37 6.26 5.13
C ALA A 19 -1.54 7.41 4.53
N ASN A 20 -0.32 7.59 5.03
CA ASN A 20 0.64 8.59 4.57
C ASN A 20 1.52 8.12 3.39
N GLY A 21 1.32 6.88 2.90
CA GLY A 21 2.11 6.28 1.82
C GLY A 21 3.39 5.57 2.26
N ASP A 22 3.60 5.34 3.56
CA ASP A 22 4.71 4.49 4.02
C ASP A 22 4.45 3.02 3.64
N LEU A 23 5.49 2.32 3.24
CA LEU A 23 5.47 0.91 2.82
C LEU A 23 6.20 0.05 3.84
N ALA A 24 5.62 -1.09 4.22
CA ALA A 24 6.32 -2.19 4.87
C ALA A 24 6.15 -3.49 4.08
N ASN A 25 7.25 -4.08 3.61
CA ASN A 25 7.20 -5.31 2.80
C ASN A 25 8.42 -6.23 2.90
N TRP A 26 9.34 -5.99 3.83
CA TRP A 26 10.58 -6.79 3.96
C TRP A 26 10.66 -7.65 5.21
N HIS A 27 9.88 -7.34 6.25
CA HIS A 27 9.88 -8.05 7.54
C HIS A 27 8.59 -7.77 8.31
N THR A 28 8.14 -8.70 9.15
CA THR A 28 6.94 -8.56 9.99
C THR A 28 7.25 -8.17 11.45
N GLY A 29 8.53 -8.13 11.81
CA GLY A 29 8.98 -7.83 13.18
C GLY A 29 9.06 -9.06 14.10
N ALA A 30 8.59 -10.23 13.65
CA ALA A 30 8.67 -11.46 14.44
C ALA A 30 10.12 -11.96 14.56
N PRO A 31 10.54 -12.54 15.71
CA PRO A 31 11.91 -13.02 15.93
C PRO A 31 12.40 -14.05 14.90
N ASP A 32 11.48 -14.89 14.41
CA ASP A 32 11.79 -15.97 13.47
C ASP A 32 11.51 -15.59 12.00
N ALA A 33 11.07 -14.35 11.75
CA ALA A 33 10.85 -13.89 10.39
C ALA A 33 12.20 -13.69 9.69
N ILE A 34 12.37 -14.30 8.51
CA ILE A 34 13.59 -14.13 7.72
C ILE A 34 13.48 -12.81 6.93
N PRO A 35 14.40 -11.85 7.13
CA PRO A 35 14.41 -10.61 6.36
C PRO A 35 14.56 -10.86 4.86
N ALA A 36 13.72 -10.20 4.06
CA ALA A 36 13.78 -10.22 2.61
C ALA A 36 13.86 -8.80 2.03
N VAL A 37 14.88 -8.02 2.45
CA VAL A 37 15.03 -6.62 2.02
C VAL A 37 15.27 -6.49 0.50
N GLY A 38 16.09 -7.39 -0.08
CA GLY A 38 16.42 -7.38 -1.50
C GLY A 38 16.77 -5.98 -2.02
N GLY A 39 16.28 -5.64 -3.21
CA GLY A 39 16.34 -4.27 -3.78
C GLY A 39 15.08 -3.44 -3.56
N ALA A 40 14.18 -3.85 -2.64
CA ALA A 40 12.88 -3.21 -2.47
C ALA A 40 13.00 -1.75 -2.03
N MET A 41 13.98 -1.44 -1.17
CA MET A 41 14.25 -0.07 -0.72
C MET A 41 14.75 0.82 -1.86
N ASP A 42 15.68 0.33 -2.70
CA ASP A 42 16.17 1.07 -3.86
C ASP A 42 15.05 1.33 -4.90
N LEU A 43 14.12 0.39 -5.07
CA LEU A 43 12.96 0.55 -5.96
C LEU A 43 11.96 1.57 -5.40
N ALA A 44 11.62 1.46 -4.12
CA ALA A 44 10.66 2.34 -3.46
C ALA A 44 11.12 3.81 -3.45
N VAL A 45 12.43 4.05 -3.37
CA VAL A 45 13.01 5.41 -3.39
C VAL A 45 13.35 5.88 -4.81
N GLY A 46 13.69 4.96 -5.72
CA GLY A 46 14.30 5.29 -7.00
C GLY A 46 13.33 5.44 -8.18
N ALA A 47 12.12 4.89 -8.09
CA ALA A 47 11.13 5.01 -9.16
C ALA A 47 10.36 6.34 -9.10
N LYS A 48 9.94 6.86 -10.26
CA LYS A 48 9.08 8.07 -10.30
C LYS A 48 7.70 7.82 -9.73
N LYS A 49 7.20 6.59 -9.85
CA LYS A 49 5.95 6.10 -9.28
C LYS A 49 6.12 4.73 -8.64
N VAL A 50 5.55 4.54 -7.46
CA VAL A 50 5.52 3.25 -6.77
C VAL A 50 4.08 2.79 -6.61
N PHE A 51 3.76 1.67 -7.24
CA PHE A 51 2.47 1.04 -7.17
C PHE A 51 2.55 -0.22 -6.32
N ILE A 52 1.53 -0.43 -5.48
CA ILE A 52 1.42 -1.61 -4.63
C ILE A 52 0.35 -2.52 -5.20
N THR A 53 0.65 -3.81 -5.29
CA THR A 53 -0.33 -4.86 -5.57
C THR A 53 -0.39 -5.82 -4.40
N THR A 54 -1.55 -5.96 -3.77
CA THR A 54 -1.72 -6.75 -2.54
C THR A 54 -3.17 -7.14 -2.34
N ASP A 55 -3.43 -8.26 -1.66
CA ASP A 55 -4.76 -8.48 -1.05
C ASP A 55 -5.06 -7.34 -0.06
N HIS A 56 -6.33 -6.99 0.11
CA HIS A 56 -6.78 -5.89 0.96
C HIS A 56 -6.64 -6.22 2.45
N VAL A 57 -6.88 -7.49 2.79
CA VAL A 57 -6.76 -8.05 4.13
C VAL A 57 -5.80 -9.24 4.15
N THR A 58 -5.31 -9.61 5.33
CA THR A 58 -4.55 -10.85 5.52
C THR A 58 -5.48 -12.07 5.42
N LYS A 59 -4.91 -13.28 5.41
CA LYS A 59 -5.69 -14.53 5.48
C LYS A 59 -6.55 -14.64 6.76
N GLN A 60 -6.19 -13.88 7.79
CA GLN A 60 -6.89 -13.79 9.07
C GLN A 60 -7.92 -12.66 9.10
N GLY A 61 -8.05 -11.89 8.01
CA GLY A 61 -8.99 -10.77 7.90
C GLY A 61 -8.47 -9.44 8.45
N GLU A 62 -7.18 -9.34 8.78
CA GLU A 62 -6.60 -8.10 9.31
C GLU A 62 -6.35 -7.11 8.16
N PRO A 63 -6.68 -5.81 8.31
CA PRO A 63 -6.42 -4.81 7.28
C PRO A 63 -4.94 -4.65 6.97
N LYS A 64 -4.60 -4.57 5.68
CA LYS A 64 -3.23 -4.28 5.21
C LYS A 64 -3.01 -2.80 4.90
N ILE A 65 -4.10 -2.06 4.69
CA ILE A 65 -4.08 -0.60 4.58
C ILE A 65 -4.42 -0.04 5.96
N VAL A 66 -3.46 0.66 6.57
CA VAL A 66 -3.47 1.00 8.00
C VAL A 66 -3.22 2.48 8.23
N ALA A 67 -3.64 3.04 9.37
CA ALA A 67 -3.35 4.43 9.71
C ALA A 67 -1.82 4.68 9.81
N GLU A 68 -1.12 3.77 10.49
CA GLU A 68 0.32 3.81 10.70
C GLU A 68 0.90 2.38 10.59
N LEU A 69 2.15 2.26 10.15
CA LEU A 69 2.82 0.97 10.06
C LEU A 69 3.12 0.41 11.46
N THR A 70 2.80 -0.87 11.67
CA THR A 70 3.29 -1.64 12.82
C THR A 70 4.50 -2.50 12.45
N TYR A 71 4.67 -2.79 11.16
CA TYR A 71 5.83 -3.52 10.64
C TYR A 71 6.99 -2.59 10.27
N PRO A 72 8.23 -3.09 10.29
CA PRO A 72 9.40 -2.31 9.89
C PRO A 72 9.25 -1.68 8.50
N VAL A 73 9.50 -0.37 8.43
CA VAL A 73 9.38 0.41 7.20
C VAL A 73 10.38 -0.05 6.13
N THR A 74 9.92 -0.15 4.89
CA THR A 74 10.72 -0.28 3.67
C THR A 74 11.04 1.09 3.09
N GLY A 75 10.03 1.96 2.95
CA GLY A 75 10.14 3.29 2.38
C GLY A 75 9.08 4.21 2.95
N LYS A 76 9.42 5.48 3.16
CA LYS A 76 8.50 6.49 3.70
C LYS A 76 7.89 7.31 2.59
N HIS A 77 6.59 7.60 2.68
CA HIS A 77 5.83 8.44 1.74
C HIS A 77 6.11 8.11 0.27
N CYS A 78 6.32 6.82 -0.03
CA CYS A 78 6.80 6.39 -1.34
C CYS A 78 5.69 5.84 -2.22
N VAL A 79 4.59 5.34 -1.63
CA VAL A 79 3.50 4.73 -2.38
C VAL A 79 2.62 5.79 -3.02
N ASP A 80 2.40 5.67 -4.34
CA ASP A 80 1.49 6.53 -5.09
C ASP A 80 0.09 5.91 -5.25
N ARG A 81 0.02 4.58 -5.44
CA ARG A 81 -1.25 3.88 -5.70
C ARG A 81 -1.23 2.46 -5.15
N ILE A 82 -2.37 2.00 -4.66
CA ILE A 82 -2.58 0.67 -4.12
C ILE A 82 -3.67 -0.02 -4.93
N TYR A 83 -3.36 -1.20 -5.43
CA TYR A 83 -4.27 -2.10 -6.13
C TYR A 83 -4.53 -3.29 -5.21
N THR A 84 -5.80 -3.51 -4.92
CA THR A 84 -6.26 -4.66 -4.14
C THR A 84 -7.27 -5.49 -4.89
N ASP A 85 -7.60 -6.66 -4.35
CA ASP A 85 -8.70 -7.50 -4.80
C ASP A 85 -10.08 -6.82 -4.65
N LEU A 86 -10.19 -5.77 -3.83
CA LEU A 86 -11.46 -5.08 -3.56
C LEU A 86 -11.57 -3.69 -4.21
N CYS A 87 -10.46 -2.97 -4.35
CA CYS A 87 -10.47 -1.58 -4.80
C CYS A 87 -9.11 -1.09 -5.30
N VAL A 88 -9.13 0.07 -5.97
CA VAL A 88 -7.96 0.87 -6.34
C VAL A 88 -7.97 2.17 -5.54
N ILE A 89 -6.83 2.48 -4.90
CA ILE A 89 -6.66 3.63 -4.01
C ILE A 89 -5.51 4.49 -4.51
N ASP A 90 -5.77 5.77 -4.75
CA ASP A 90 -4.73 6.80 -4.88
C ASP A 90 -4.28 7.30 -3.50
N VAL A 91 -2.97 7.28 -3.28
CA VAL A 91 -2.36 7.87 -2.08
C VAL A 91 -2.06 9.33 -2.38
N THR A 92 -2.80 10.22 -1.73
CA THR A 92 -2.72 11.66 -2.00
C THR A 92 -2.39 12.44 -0.73
N ARG A 93 -2.08 13.72 -0.88
CA ARG A 93 -1.89 14.63 0.26
C ARG A 93 -3.14 14.79 1.13
N ASP A 94 -4.32 14.59 0.54
CA ASP A 94 -5.60 14.69 1.25
C ASP A 94 -5.97 13.38 1.97
N GLY A 95 -5.26 12.28 1.67
CA GLY A 95 -5.54 10.94 2.18
C GLY A 95 -5.71 9.90 1.08
N LEU A 96 -6.30 8.77 1.46
CA LEU A 96 -6.51 7.60 0.62
C LEU A 96 -7.80 7.72 -0.20
N LYS A 97 -7.70 8.03 -1.49
CA LYS A 97 -8.85 8.21 -2.39
C LYS A 97 -9.18 6.90 -3.10
N VAL A 98 -10.34 6.32 -2.82
CA VAL A 98 -10.83 5.13 -3.53
C VAL A 98 -11.38 5.58 -4.88
N ILE A 99 -10.68 5.25 -5.96
CA ILE A 99 -11.06 5.65 -7.33
C ILE A 99 -11.87 4.57 -8.04
N GLU A 100 -11.68 3.31 -7.66
CA GLU A 100 -12.44 2.16 -8.18
C GLU A 100 -12.66 1.15 -7.06
N LYS A 101 -13.78 0.44 -7.10
CA LYS A 101 -14.10 -0.68 -6.20
C LYS A 101 -14.86 -1.75 -6.97
N VAL A 102 -14.74 -3.00 -6.55
CA VAL A 102 -15.46 -4.11 -7.19
C VAL A 102 -16.98 -3.90 -7.16
N GLU A 103 -17.66 -4.41 -8.17
CA GLU A 103 -19.11 -4.31 -8.27
C GLU A 103 -19.79 -5.00 -7.07
N GLY A 104 -20.85 -4.37 -6.56
CA GLY A 104 -21.63 -4.90 -5.43
C GLY A 104 -21.05 -4.61 -4.04
N LEU A 105 -19.79 -4.21 -3.91
CA LEU A 105 -19.20 -3.80 -2.63
C LEU A 105 -19.59 -2.35 -2.29
N SER A 106 -20.22 -2.11 -1.14
CA SER A 106 -20.50 -0.74 -0.67
C SER A 106 -19.24 -0.05 -0.12
N PHE A 107 -19.24 1.28 -0.11
CA PHE A 107 -18.12 2.04 0.46
C PHE A 107 -17.96 1.80 1.97
N ASP A 108 -19.07 1.66 2.69
CA ASP A 108 -19.06 1.39 4.14
C ASP A 108 -18.45 0.02 4.47
N GLU A 109 -18.77 -1.02 3.67
CA GLU A 109 -18.14 -2.34 3.80
C GLU A 109 -16.64 -2.28 3.53
N LEU A 110 -16.22 -1.54 2.49
CA LEU A 110 -14.80 -1.34 2.19
C LEU A 110 -14.08 -0.61 3.34
N GLN A 111 -14.69 0.44 3.88
CA GLN A 111 -14.16 1.18 5.03
C GLN A 111 -14.02 0.29 6.26
N ALA A 112 -14.96 -0.65 6.50
CA ALA A 112 -14.88 -1.60 7.61
C ALA A 112 -13.72 -2.61 7.46
N LEU A 113 -13.27 -2.88 6.23
CA LEU A 113 -12.13 -3.74 5.92
C LEU A 113 -10.78 -2.99 5.87
N THR A 114 -10.79 -1.67 6.08
CA THR A 114 -9.62 -0.80 6.01
C THR A 114 -9.27 -0.25 7.39
N GLY A 115 -8.01 -0.37 7.81
CA GLY A 115 -7.49 0.18 9.06
C GLY A 115 -7.13 1.67 9.00
N ALA A 116 -7.58 2.38 7.97
CA ALA A 116 -7.34 3.80 7.70
C ALA A 116 -8.61 4.46 7.16
N THR A 117 -8.75 5.77 7.35
CA THR A 117 -9.87 6.53 6.77
C THR A 117 -9.72 6.62 5.25
N LEU A 118 -10.78 6.24 4.54
CA LEU A 118 -10.89 6.33 3.10
C LEU A 118 -11.70 7.57 2.69
N ILE A 119 -11.45 8.03 1.47
CA ILE A 119 -12.21 9.07 0.79
C ILE A 119 -12.86 8.42 -0.44
N ASP A 120 -14.19 8.46 -0.54
CA ASP A 120 -14.90 7.97 -1.73
C ASP A 120 -14.70 8.94 -2.89
N ALA A 121 -14.01 8.48 -3.93
CA ALA A 121 -13.80 9.19 -5.19
C ALA A 121 -14.32 8.37 -6.39
N THR A 122 -15.20 7.40 -6.14
CA THR A 122 -15.73 6.48 -7.16
C THR A 122 -16.85 7.09 -8.02
N GLN A 123 -17.34 8.28 -7.64
CA GLN A 123 -18.46 9.00 -8.29
C GLN A 123 -18.00 10.18 -9.18
N GLY A 124 -16.74 10.17 -9.63
CA GLY A 124 -16.13 11.21 -10.47
C GLY A 124 -16.32 11.00 -11.97
#